data_AF-A0A951IA76-F1
#
_entry.id   AF-A0A951IA76-F1
#
_cell.length_a   1.000
_cell.length_b   1.000
_cell.length_c   1.000
_cell.angle_alpha   90.00
_cell.angle_beta   90.00
_cell.angle_gamma   90.00
#
_symmetry.space_group_name_H-M   'P 1'
#
loop_
_entity.id
_entity.type
_entity.pdbx_description
1 polymer ?
#
loop_
_entity_poly.entity_id
_entity_poly.type
_entity_poly.pdbx_seq_one_letter_code
_entity_poly.pdbx_strand_id
1 'polypeptide(L)'
;MKKLMIGLVGIFLCVSSFAQTVNVLFRGQQSQNYRIMIDGTRYRSGDAINTSADVYNSSNDNLYRGTRRTLTVNNLMPGTHKLEVYSVNGNNYDRRGSLVYSNNFLLRPEYNMFITINGNRITFTERTNPLVNANGRYRTAMPASNFQVLLNNIRESRYQDSRAAAIRAALSSTDYFTTDQISQMLSLINSESTRLELAKAGYMVSADPSNYRQLYPLFTNQYYTNGLDEYVRLQANGNVVTPVTPVYGRALLSASAYNRLLQDLNANNYQSGKYDIIRNAFSNSSYAFTTEQIRQLLGAINSESDRLYLAKQAYVTASDPANYATLYTMFSPSNRADLNAYIISNGGVGANVNAYNSYNSRVPMSDASFNDLYRRASNHILPGDKYNDVKSILSDSRNYFTTAQAKQLIALIGSGFFSASESDRVELAKLAYSRVTDTQNFSDIVNLYDRQSSRDEINGYIRMQANY
;
A
#
# COMPACT_ATOMS: atom_id res chain seq x y z
N MET A 1 -40.82 -62.94 -29.98
CA MET A 1 -39.42 -62.47 -30.13
C MET A 1 -39.39 -61.01 -30.56
N LYS A 2 -39.32 -60.04 -29.64
CA LYS A 2 -38.87 -58.66 -29.90
C LYS A 2 -38.08 -58.20 -28.68
N LYS A 3 -36.87 -57.70 -28.94
CA LYS A 3 -35.75 -57.60 -27.99
C LYS A 3 -35.92 -56.42 -27.03
N LEU A 4 -35.69 -56.71 -25.75
CA LEU A 4 -35.32 -55.78 -24.69
C LEU A 4 -33.91 -55.23 -24.99
N MET A 5 -33.71 -53.91 -24.90
CA MET A 5 -32.38 -53.34 -24.68
C MET A 5 -32.49 -52.13 -23.74
N ILE A 6 -32.28 -52.39 -22.46
CA ILE A 6 -32.04 -51.37 -21.44
C ILE A 6 -30.52 -51.27 -21.32
N GLY A 7 -29.95 -50.20 -21.87
CA GLY A 7 -28.56 -49.81 -21.65
C GLY A 7 -28.46 -49.03 -20.35
N LEU A 8 -28.00 -49.69 -19.29
CA LEU A 8 -27.74 -49.08 -17.99
C LEU A 8 -26.33 -48.46 -18.06
N VAL A 9 -26.25 -47.19 -18.46
CA VAL A 9 -25.02 -46.40 -18.37
C VAL A 9 -24.80 -46.06 -16.90
N GLY A 10 -23.99 -46.87 -16.22
CA GLY A 10 -23.46 -46.55 -14.90
C GLY A 10 -22.50 -45.37 -15.01
N ILE A 11 -23.01 -44.17 -14.73
CA ILE A 11 -22.19 -42.98 -14.54
C ILE A 11 -21.38 -43.19 -13.26
N PHE A 12 -20.09 -43.51 -13.40
CA PHE A 12 -19.09 -43.25 -12.37
C PHE A 12 -19.08 -41.74 -12.14
N LEU A 13 -19.78 -41.26 -11.11
CA LEU A 13 -19.54 -39.96 -10.52
C LEU A 13 -18.16 -40.02 -9.86
N CYS A 14 -17.11 -39.80 -10.65
CA CYS A 14 -15.81 -39.40 -10.13
C CYS A 14 -16.00 -38.04 -9.47
N VAL A 15 -16.32 -38.01 -8.17
CA VAL A 15 -16.14 -36.82 -7.37
C VAL A 15 -14.63 -36.57 -7.39
N SER A 16 -14.18 -35.61 -8.18
CA SER A 16 -12.80 -35.13 -8.11
C SER A 16 -12.60 -34.55 -6.71
N SER A 17 -12.08 -35.35 -5.79
CA SER A 17 -11.66 -34.91 -4.47
C SER A 17 -10.45 -34.01 -4.69
N PHE A 18 -10.71 -32.70 -4.76
CA PHE A 18 -9.64 -31.72 -4.92
C PHE A 18 -8.75 -31.76 -3.68
N ALA A 19 -7.48 -32.02 -3.95
CA ALA A 19 -6.44 -32.25 -2.98
C ALA A 19 -6.10 -30.93 -2.25
N GLN A 20 -6.05 -30.95 -0.92
CA GLN A 20 -5.93 -29.76 -0.07
C GLN A 20 -4.54 -29.58 0.52
N THR A 21 -4.30 -28.38 1.08
CA THR A 21 -3.01 -27.97 1.65
C THR A 21 -3.05 -27.95 3.17
N VAL A 22 -2.06 -28.58 3.80
CA VAL A 22 -1.81 -28.53 5.23
C VAL A 22 -0.49 -27.83 5.49
N ASN A 23 -0.52 -26.74 6.24
CA ASN A 23 0.68 -26.01 6.63
C ASN A 23 1.08 -26.36 8.06
N VAL A 24 2.31 -26.79 8.25
CA VAL A 24 2.87 -27.13 9.56
C VAL A 24 3.94 -26.12 9.94
N LEU A 25 3.70 -25.37 11.01
CA LEU A 25 4.59 -24.37 11.57
C LEU A 25 5.34 -24.94 12.77
N PHE A 26 6.66 -24.95 12.69
CA PHE A 26 7.54 -25.30 13.80
C PHE A 26 7.96 -24.04 14.55
N ARG A 27 7.67 -23.98 15.85
CA ARG A 27 8.11 -22.95 16.79
C ARG A 27 8.99 -23.64 17.83
N GLY A 28 10.29 -23.40 17.82
CA GLY A 28 11.20 -24.07 18.74
C GLY A 28 12.54 -23.37 18.87
N GLN A 29 13.29 -23.70 19.93
CA GLN A 29 14.69 -23.30 20.05
C GLN A 29 15.54 -24.03 19.01
N GLN A 30 16.65 -23.42 18.57
CA GLN A 30 17.44 -23.83 17.39
C GLN A 30 17.92 -25.30 17.36
N SER A 31 17.82 -26.04 18.47
CA SER A 31 18.28 -27.44 18.57
C SER A 31 17.16 -28.50 18.44
N GLN A 32 15.88 -28.12 18.43
CA GLN A 32 14.78 -29.08 18.36
C GLN A 32 14.35 -29.32 16.91
N ASN A 33 14.71 -30.48 16.39
CA ASN A 33 14.24 -30.96 15.11
C ASN A 33 13.02 -31.85 15.32
N TYR A 34 12.08 -31.81 14.38
CA TYR A 34 10.87 -32.61 14.40
C TYR A 34 10.79 -33.48 13.16
N ARG A 35 10.32 -34.70 13.35
CA ARG A 35 9.84 -35.58 12.29
C ARG A 35 8.33 -35.68 12.42
N ILE A 36 7.63 -35.37 11.34
CA ILE A 36 6.18 -35.49 11.27
C ILE A 36 5.83 -36.68 10.39
N MET A 37 4.79 -37.40 10.76
CA MET A 37 4.14 -38.38 9.89
C MET A 37 2.68 -37.98 9.72
N ILE A 38 2.24 -37.84 8.46
CA ILE A 38 0.83 -37.66 8.10
C ILE A 38 0.44 -38.89 7.28
N ASP A 39 -0.49 -39.70 7.79
CA ASP A 39 -0.92 -40.98 7.20
C ASP A 39 0.25 -41.92 6.86
N GLY A 40 1.27 -41.93 7.73
CA GLY A 40 2.50 -42.72 7.53
C GLY A 40 3.52 -42.09 6.57
N THR A 41 3.14 -41.05 5.82
CA THR A 41 4.08 -40.28 4.98
C THR A 41 4.95 -39.39 5.85
N ARG A 42 6.26 -39.47 5.67
CA ARG A 42 7.26 -38.81 6.54
C ARG A 42 7.64 -37.44 5.99
N TYR A 43 7.70 -36.46 6.89
CA TYR A 43 8.19 -35.11 6.64
C TYR A 43 9.19 -34.68 7.72
N ARG A 44 10.15 -33.83 7.37
CA ARG A 44 11.19 -33.34 8.30
C ARG A 44 11.12 -31.83 8.45
N SER A 45 11.32 -31.34 9.67
CA SER A 45 11.42 -29.89 9.94
C SER A 45 12.63 -29.22 9.28
N GLY A 46 13.59 -30.00 8.76
CA GLY A 46 14.73 -29.51 7.98
C GLY A 46 14.38 -29.19 6.53
N ASP A 47 13.33 -29.82 5.99
CA ASP A 47 12.83 -29.58 4.63
C ASP A 47 11.88 -28.37 4.57
N ALA A 48 11.55 -27.81 5.73
CA ALA A 48 10.69 -26.66 5.90
C ALA A 48 11.41 -25.36 5.51
N ILE A 49 10.69 -24.45 4.84
CA ILE A 49 11.24 -23.15 4.45
C ILE A 49 11.43 -22.31 5.72
N ASN A 50 12.64 -21.74 5.90
CA ASN A 50 12.90 -20.77 6.96
C ASN A 50 12.06 -19.51 6.66
N THR A 51 11.03 -19.27 7.46
CA THR A 51 10.14 -18.12 7.30
C THR A 51 10.57 -16.92 8.16
N SER A 52 11.75 -16.99 8.79
CA SER A 52 12.37 -15.91 9.57
C SER A 52 13.83 -15.73 9.15
N ALA A 53 14.14 -14.56 8.58
CA ALA A 53 15.50 -14.07 8.38
C ALA A 53 15.91 -13.20 9.59
N ASP A 54 16.25 -13.85 10.71
CA ASP A 54 17.08 -13.19 11.73
C ASP A 54 18.54 -13.39 11.29
N VAL A 55 19.06 -12.49 10.45
CA VAL A 55 20.47 -12.48 10.05
C VAL A 55 21.30 -11.89 11.20
N TYR A 56 22.20 -12.73 11.68
CA TYR A 56 23.10 -12.60 12.82
C TYR A 56 24.08 -11.42 12.69
N ASN A 57 24.37 -10.73 13.80
CA ASN A 57 25.70 -10.13 13.98
C ASN A 57 26.11 -10.14 15.46
N SER A 58 27.40 -10.39 15.67
CA SER A 58 28.17 -10.39 16.93
C SER A 58 28.27 -11.70 17.72
N SER A 59 29.50 -12.23 17.65
CA SER A 59 30.20 -12.98 18.69
C SER A 59 29.94 -12.45 20.10
N ASN A 60 29.71 -13.38 21.03
CA ASN A 60 29.71 -13.23 22.49
C ASN A 60 28.43 -12.78 23.20
N ASP A 61 27.24 -13.23 22.79
CA ASP A 61 26.14 -13.28 23.77
C ASP A 61 25.17 -14.45 23.58
N ASN A 62 24.95 -15.18 24.67
CA ASN A 62 24.32 -16.50 24.72
C ASN A 62 22.81 -16.37 24.93
N LEU A 63 22.11 -15.69 24.01
CA LEU A 63 20.67 -15.42 24.09
C LEU A 63 19.89 -16.18 23.02
N TYR A 64 19.32 -17.31 23.46
CA TYR A 64 18.45 -18.24 22.74
C TYR A 64 17.30 -17.57 21.96
N ARG A 65 17.39 -17.51 20.62
CA ARG A 65 16.28 -17.07 19.73
C ARG A 65 15.92 -18.13 18.68
N GLY A 66 14.65 -18.55 18.69
CA GLY A 66 14.12 -19.68 17.92
C GLY A 66 13.70 -19.34 16.49
N THR A 67 14.27 -20.05 15.50
CA THR A 67 13.92 -19.95 14.08
C THR A 67 12.54 -20.54 13.82
N ARG A 68 11.64 -19.82 13.10
CA ARG A 68 10.36 -20.38 12.65
C ARG A 68 10.55 -21.05 11.29
N ARG A 69 9.99 -22.24 11.12
CA ARG A 69 10.01 -22.98 9.86
C ARG A 69 8.61 -23.44 9.48
N THR A 70 8.26 -23.33 8.20
CA THR A 70 6.95 -23.78 7.69
C THR A 70 7.14 -24.88 6.67
N LEU A 71 6.48 -26.02 6.90
CA LEU A 71 6.36 -27.12 5.96
C LEU A 71 4.97 -27.09 5.34
N THR A 72 4.89 -27.11 4.01
CA THR A 72 3.61 -27.18 3.30
C THR A 72 3.45 -28.60 2.73
N VAL A 73 2.39 -29.27 3.15
CA VAL A 73 2.00 -30.60 2.65
C VAL A 73 0.82 -30.41 1.72
N ASN A 74 1.04 -30.67 0.44
CA ASN A 74 0.02 -30.57 -0.59
C ASN A 74 -0.60 -31.94 -0.86
N ASN A 75 -1.77 -31.92 -1.49
CA ASN A 75 -2.47 -33.07 -2.03
C ASN A 75 -3.10 -34.04 -1.00
N LEU A 76 -3.47 -33.56 0.18
CA LEU A 76 -4.24 -34.35 1.14
C LEU A 76 -5.74 -34.30 0.78
N MET A 77 -6.37 -35.45 0.56
CA MET A 77 -7.81 -35.50 0.29
C MET A 77 -8.60 -35.10 1.54
N PRO A 78 -9.77 -34.45 1.44
CA PRO A 78 -10.61 -34.22 2.60
C PRO A 78 -10.94 -35.53 3.34
N GLY A 79 -10.81 -35.55 4.66
CA GLY A 79 -10.97 -36.76 5.44
C GLY A 79 -10.29 -36.70 6.81
N THR A 80 -10.33 -37.83 7.52
CA THR A 80 -9.59 -37.97 8.78
C THR A 80 -8.18 -38.44 8.48
N HIS A 81 -7.19 -37.69 8.95
CA HIS A 81 -5.77 -38.00 8.78
C HIS A 81 -5.12 -38.23 10.13
N LYS A 82 -4.15 -39.13 10.17
CA LYS A 82 -3.35 -39.40 11.37
C LYS A 82 -2.11 -38.51 11.37
N LEU A 83 -1.94 -37.70 12.41
CA LEU A 83 -0.73 -36.92 12.67
C LEU A 83 0.08 -37.55 13.80
N GLU A 84 1.33 -37.86 13.52
CA GLU A 84 2.33 -38.20 14.53
C GLU A 84 3.49 -37.20 14.47
N VAL A 85 3.91 -36.70 15.63
CA VAL A 85 5.04 -35.79 15.76
C VAL A 85 6.06 -36.40 16.68
N TYR A 86 7.28 -36.55 16.18
CA TYR A 86 8.43 -37.06 16.92
C TYR A 86 9.44 -35.92 17.12
N SER A 87 9.89 -35.72 18.36
CA SER A 87 11.07 -34.90 18.64
C SER A 87 12.32 -35.68 18.31
N VAL A 88 13.26 -35.03 17.64
CA VAL A 88 14.54 -35.60 17.22
C VAL A 88 15.65 -34.77 17.85
N ASN A 89 16.46 -35.41 18.69
CA ASN A 89 17.63 -34.78 19.28
C ASN A 89 18.78 -34.77 18.26
N GLY A 90 19.18 -33.58 17.81
CA GLY A 90 20.26 -33.37 16.84
C GLY A 90 19.80 -33.43 15.37
N ASN A 91 20.75 -33.41 14.43
CA ASN A 91 20.48 -33.28 12.98
C ASN A 91 20.10 -34.60 12.28
N ASN A 92 20.05 -35.72 13.01
CA ASN A 92 19.83 -37.04 12.43
C ASN A 92 18.35 -37.44 12.49
N TYR A 93 17.61 -37.10 11.43
CA TYR A 93 16.18 -37.40 11.26
C TYR A 93 15.84 -38.90 11.12
N ASP A 94 16.85 -39.76 10.99
CA ASP A 94 16.68 -41.20 10.77
C ASP A 94 16.71 -42.02 12.07
N ARG A 95 17.12 -41.43 13.20
CA ARG A 95 16.97 -42.06 14.52
C ARG A 95 15.49 -42.12 14.92
N ARG A 96 15.12 -43.12 15.74
CA ARG A 96 13.80 -43.18 16.39
C ARG A 96 13.70 -41.99 17.35
N GLY A 97 13.09 -40.89 16.89
CA GLY A 97 12.73 -39.76 17.75
C GLY A 97 11.71 -40.17 18.81
N SER A 98 11.58 -39.38 19.87
CA SER A 98 10.55 -39.61 20.89
C SER A 98 9.21 -39.12 20.39
N LEU A 99 8.16 -39.95 20.47
CA LEU A 99 6.81 -39.53 20.12
C LEU A 99 6.37 -38.42 21.11
N VAL A 100 6.05 -37.26 20.57
CA VAL A 100 5.58 -36.09 21.32
C VAL A 100 4.06 -35.95 21.21
N TYR A 101 3.52 -36.34 20.06
CA TYR A 101 2.08 -36.26 19.80
C TYR A 101 1.66 -37.33 18.80
N SER A 102 0.52 -37.95 19.03
CA SER A 102 -0.16 -38.82 18.09
C SER A 102 -1.66 -38.62 18.22
N ASN A 103 -2.30 -38.08 17.19
CA ASN A 103 -3.75 -37.96 17.15
C ASN A 103 -4.24 -37.83 15.70
N ASN A 104 -5.54 -38.00 15.51
CA ASN A 104 -6.19 -37.72 14.24
C ASN A 104 -6.58 -36.25 14.15
N PHE A 105 -6.55 -35.70 12.94
CA PHE A 105 -7.18 -34.42 12.62
C PHE A 105 -8.15 -34.62 11.45
N LEU A 106 -9.25 -33.90 11.48
CA LEU A 106 -10.20 -33.85 10.37
C LEU A 106 -9.76 -32.73 9.43
N LEU A 107 -9.46 -33.07 8.19
CA LEU A 107 -9.28 -32.11 7.11
C LEU A 107 -10.60 -31.95 6.39
N ARG A 108 -11.35 -30.90 6.72
CA ARG A 108 -12.67 -30.68 6.13
C ARG A 108 -12.54 -30.28 4.65
N PRO A 109 -13.48 -30.69 3.79
CA PRO A 109 -13.64 -30.07 2.48
C PRO A 109 -13.62 -28.55 2.63
N GLU A 110 -12.87 -27.85 1.78
CA GLU A 110 -12.86 -26.38 1.69
C GLU A 110 -12.14 -25.64 2.84
N TYR A 111 -11.32 -26.32 3.65
CA TYR A 111 -10.51 -25.67 4.69
C TYR A 111 -9.01 -25.97 4.50
N ASN A 112 -8.18 -24.95 4.68
CA ASN A 112 -6.76 -25.15 4.88
C ASN A 112 -6.49 -25.43 6.36
N MET A 113 -5.72 -26.47 6.63
CA MET A 113 -5.33 -26.83 8.01
C MET A 113 -3.97 -26.22 8.35
N PHE A 114 -3.91 -25.54 9.49
CA PHE A 114 -2.67 -25.01 10.06
C PHE A 114 -2.37 -25.75 11.35
N ILE A 115 -1.24 -26.43 11.39
CA ILE A 115 -0.74 -27.16 12.56
C ILE A 115 0.44 -26.38 13.10
N THR A 116 0.39 -25.91 14.33
CA THR A 116 1.54 -25.28 14.99
C THR A 116 2.09 -26.22 16.05
N ILE A 117 3.39 -26.50 15.97
CA ILE A 117 4.14 -27.31 16.93
C ILE A 117 5.04 -26.36 17.72
N ASN A 118 4.82 -26.27 19.03
CA ASN A 118 5.62 -25.45 19.94
C ASN A 118 6.10 -26.29 21.13
N GLY A 119 7.28 -26.90 21.02
CA GLY A 119 7.73 -27.88 22.01
C GLY A 119 6.81 -29.10 22.03
N ASN A 120 6.20 -29.35 23.19
CA ASN A 120 5.22 -30.43 23.39
C ASN A 120 3.76 -30.00 23.15
N ARG A 121 3.52 -28.73 22.80
CA ARG A 121 2.17 -28.22 22.55
C ARG A 121 1.89 -28.19 21.05
N ILE A 122 0.78 -28.80 20.64
CA ILE A 122 0.29 -28.78 19.27
C ILE A 122 -1.06 -28.06 19.23
N THR A 123 -1.21 -27.14 18.28
CA THR A 123 -2.47 -26.42 18.05
C THR A 123 -2.88 -26.53 16.60
N PHE A 124 -4.17 -26.75 16.38
CA PHE A 124 -4.79 -26.83 15.07
C PHE A 124 -5.59 -25.55 14.84
N THR A 125 -5.50 -24.99 13.64
CA THR A 125 -6.33 -23.87 13.21
C THR A 125 -6.78 -24.15 11.80
N GLU A 126 -8.09 -24.26 11.62
CA GLU A 126 -8.69 -24.34 10.30
C GLU A 126 -8.98 -22.94 9.79
N ARG A 127 -8.77 -22.71 8.51
CA ARG A 127 -9.24 -21.50 7.82
C ARG A 127 -9.97 -21.91 6.57
N THR A 128 -11.10 -21.28 6.31
CA THR A 128 -11.82 -21.47 5.05
C THR A 128 -10.87 -21.17 3.90
N ASN A 129 -10.83 -22.09 2.93
CA ASN A 129 -10.17 -21.87 1.67
C ASN A 129 -10.81 -20.60 1.06
N PRO A 130 -10.04 -19.57 0.69
CA PRO A 130 -10.59 -18.31 0.17
C PRO A 130 -11.47 -18.48 -1.08
N LEU A 131 -11.56 -19.69 -1.64
CA LEU A 131 -12.38 -20.09 -2.79
C LEU A 131 -13.88 -20.34 -2.48
N VAL A 132 -14.34 -20.30 -1.23
CA VAL A 132 -15.75 -20.63 -0.88
C VAL A 132 -16.41 -19.51 -0.08
N ASN A 133 -17.58 -19.04 -0.54
CA ASN A 133 -18.43 -18.11 0.20
C ASN A 133 -19.09 -18.82 1.40
N ALA A 134 -19.48 -18.09 2.44
CA ALA A 134 -20.14 -18.54 3.67
C ALA A 134 -21.32 -19.51 3.51
N ASN A 135 -21.86 -19.67 2.29
CA ASN A 135 -22.96 -20.58 1.96
C ASN A 135 -22.53 -21.88 1.26
N GLY A 136 -21.23 -22.24 1.22
CA GLY A 136 -20.78 -23.51 0.62
C GLY A 136 -20.99 -23.61 -0.89
N ARG A 137 -21.18 -22.47 -1.58
CA ARG A 137 -21.28 -22.41 -3.04
C ARG A 137 -19.94 -21.96 -3.60
N TYR A 138 -19.44 -22.70 -4.60
CA TYR A 138 -18.33 -22.26 -5.43
C TYR A 138 -18.60 -20.85 -5.96
N ARG A 139 -17.56 -20.02 -6.02
CA ARG A 139 -17.62 -18.70 -6.64
C ARG A 139 -17.94 -18.85 -8.13
N THR A 140 -19.22 -18.92 -8.48
CA THR A 140 -19.65 -19.00 -9.87
C THR A 140 -19.36 -17.66 -10.52
N ALA A 141 -18.39 -17.66 -11.45
CA ALA A 141 -18.08 -16.46 -12.21
C ALA A 141 -19.28 -15.98 -13.02
N MET A 142 -19.36 -14.67 -13.22
CA MET A 142 -20.38 -14.04 -14.05
C MET A 142 -20.43 -14.72 -15.43
N PRO A 143 -21.63 -15.12 -15.93
CA PRO A 143 -21.76 -15.71 -17.25
C PRO A 143 -21.20 -14.78 -18.34
N ALA A 144 -20.57 -15.37 -19.38
CA ALA A 144 -19.91 -14.61 -20.44
C ALA A 144 -20.84 -13.59 -21.13
N SER A 145 -22.13 -13.90 -21.29
CA SER A 145 -23.14 -12.98 -21.85
C SER A 145 -23.30 -11.72 -21.01
N ASN A 146 -23.42 -11.87 -19.68
CA ASN A 146 -23.61 -10.77 -18.75
C ASN A 146 -22.32 -9.96 -18.61
N PHE A 147 -21.18 -10.65 -18.59
CA PHE A 147 -19.87 -10.02 -18.57
C PHE A 147 -19.64 -9.16 -19.82
N GLN A 148 -20.06 -9.62 -21.01
CA GLN A 148 -19.91 -8.83 -22.23
C GLN A 148 -20.73 -7.54 -22.20
N VAL A 149 -21.95 -7.58 -21.63
CA VAL A 149 -22.77 -6.39 -21.41
C VAL A 149 -22.06 -5.41 -20.48
N LEU A 150 -21.56 -5.90 -19.34
CA LEU A 150 -20.78 -5.10 -18.39
C LEU A 150 -19.56 -4.47 -19.06
N LEU A 151 -18.78 -5.26 -19.79
CA LEU A 151 -17.55 -4.82 -20.45
C LEU A 151 -17.84 -3.75 -21.51
N ASN A 152 -18.92 -3.89 -22.28
CA ASN A 152 -19.36 -2.89 -23.25
C ASN A 152 -19.75 -1.57 -22.56
N ASN A 153 -20.53 -1.63 -21.48
CA ASN A 153 -20.89 -0.43 -20.71
C ASN A 153 -19.66 0.31 -20.15
N ILE A 154 -18.65 -0.43 -19.68
CA ILE A 154 -17.38 0.16 -19.23
C ILE A 154 -16.63 0.78 -20.41
N ARG A 155 -16.55 0.11 -21.57
CA ARG A 155 -15.87 0.64 -22.77
C ARG A 155 -16.49 1.94 -23.27
N GLU A 156 -17.82 2.05 -23.22
CA GLU A 156 -18.58 3.23 -23.64
C GLU A 156 -18.36 4.46 -22.75
N SER A 157 -17.77 4.28 -21.56
CA SER A 157 -17.41 5.39 -20.69
C SER A 157 -16.34 6.29 -21.33
N ARG A 158 -16.63 7.60 -21.40
CA ARG A 158 -15.79 8.62 -22.07
C ARG A 158 -14.45 8.89 -21.38
N TYR A 159 -14.38 8.78 -20.05
CA TYR A 159 -13.21 9.17 -19.26
C TYR A 159 -12.61 7.98 -18.49
N GLN A 160 -11.29 8.03 -18.27
CA GLN A 160 -10.55 6.99 -17.54
C GLN A 160 -11.05 6.82 -16.09
N ASP A 161 -11.35 7.91 -15.40
CA ASP A 161 -11.87 7.87 -14.03
C ASP A 161 -13.27 7.22 -13.98
N SER A 162 -14.11 7.48 -14.97
CA SER A 162 -15.42 6.84 -15.10
C SER A 162 -15.31 5.33 -15.32
N ARG A 163 -14.34 4.89 -16.15
CA ARG A 163 -14.04 3.46 -16.35
C ARG A 163 -13.55 2.82 -15.04
N ALA A 164 -12.63 3.47 -14.34
CA ALA A 164 -12.11 2.99 -13.07
C ALA A 164 -13.21 2.89 -12.00
N ALA A 165 -14.11 3.88 -11.93
CA ALA A 165 -15.25 3.86 -11.03
C ALA A 165 -16.24 2.73 -11.35
N ALA A 166 -16.55 2.52 -12.63
CA ALA A 166 -17.43 1.44 -13.07
C ALA A 166 -16.85 0.05 -12.77
N ILE A 167 -15.54 -0.15 -13.00
CA ILE A 167 -14.86 -1.39 -12.62
C ILE A 167 -14.86 -1.56 -11.10
N ARG A 168 -14.57 -0.51 -10.32
CA ARG A 168 -14.59 -0.58 -8.85
C ARG A 168 -15.98 -0.96 -8.33
N ALA A 169 -17.04 -0.42 -8.94
CA ALA A 169 -18.42 -0.78 -8.61
C ALA A 169 -18.72 -2.25 -8.95
N ALA A 170 -18.29 -2.74 -10.11
CA ALA A 170 -18.46 -4.14 -10.49
C ALA A 170 -17.71 -5.10 -9.55
N LEU A 171 -16.46 -4.78 -9.18
CA LEU A 171 -15.65 -5.60 -8.27
C LEU A 171 -16.13 -5.52 -6.81
N SER A 172 -17.01 -4.58 -6.48
CA SER A 172 -17.65 -4.45 -5.16
C SER A 172 -19.04 -5.07 -5.12
N SER A 173 -19.54 -5.64 -6.23
CA SER A 173 -20.83 -6.32 -6.28
C SER A 173 -20.75 -7.70 -5.62
N THR A 174 -21.89 -8.40 -5.58
CA THR A 174 -21.96 -9.79 -5.11
C THR A 174 -21.48 -10.81 -6.14
N ASP A 175 -21.14 -10.36 -7.35
CA ASP A 175 -20.72 -11.24 -8.45
C ASP A 175 -19.25 -11.62 -8.31
N TYR A 176 -18.92 -12.79 -8.85
CA TYR A 176 -17.54 -13.25 -8.99
C TYR A 176 -17.09 -13.16 -10.44
N PHE A 177 -15.79 -13.01 -10.65
CA PHE A 177 -15.22 -12.88 -11.99
C PHE A 177 -14.07 -13.87 -12.17
N THR A 178 -13.91 -14.44 -13.37
CA THR A 178 -12.66 -15.15 -13.68
C THR A 178 -11.51 -14.16 -13.76
N THR A 179 -10.29 -14.67 -13.60
CA THR A 179 -9.05 -13.89 -13.77
C THR A 179 -9.01 -13.28 -15.17
N ASP A 180 -9.47 -14.00 -16.19
CA ASP A 180 -9.58 -13.48 -17.56
C ASP A 180 -10.59 -12.33 -17.69
N GLN A 181 -11.74 -12.41 -17.01
CA GLN A 181 -12.72 -11.33 -16.97
C GLN A 181 -12.17 -10.08 -16.28
N ILE A 182 -11.47 -10.26 -15.16
CA ILE A 182 -10.76 -9.19 -14.48
C ILE A 182 -9.69 -8.59 -15.40
N SER A 183 -8.91 -9.43 -16.08
CA SER A 183 -7.90 -9.02 -17.04
C SER A 183 -8.47 -8.12 -18.13
N GLN A 184 -9.60 -8.53 -18.72
CA GLN A 184 -10.30 -7.75 -19.75
C GLN A 184 -10.77 -6.38 -19.23
N MET A 185 -11.29 -6.30 -18.01
CA MET A 185 -11.66 -5.01 -17.40
C MET A 185 -10.42 -4.13 -17.16
N LEU A 186 -9.37 -4.70 -16.58
CA LEU A 186 -8.14 -3.98 -16.25
C LEU A 186 -7.38 -3.47 -17.49
N SER A 187 -7.53 -4.15 -18.63
CA SER A 187 -6.97 -3.72 -19.91
C SER A 187 -7.55 -2.40 -20.43
N LEU A 188 -8.72 -1.98 -19.94
CA LEU A 188 -9.37 -0.71 -20.32
C LEU A 188 -8.85 0.51 -19.55
N ILE A 189 -8.04 0.28 -18.52
CA ILE A 189 -7.45 1.31 -17.66
C ILE A 189 -6.04 1.60 -18.12
N ASN A 190 -5.72 2.87 -18.35
CA ASN A 190 -4.40 3.28 -18.83
C ASN A 190 -3.39 3.43 -17.70
N SER A 191 -3.83 3.85 -16.51
CA SER A 191 -2.97 4.06 -15.34
C SER A 191 -2.63 2.72 -14.66
N GLU A 192 -1.35 2.37 -14.60
CA GLU A 192 -0.90 1.16 -13.93
C GLU A 192 -1.16 1.18 -12.41
N SER A 193 -1.16 2.37 -11.77
CA SER A 193 -1.47 2.49 -10.33
C SER A 193 -2.94 2.16 -10.05
N THR A 194 -3.85 2.70 -10.86
CA THR A 194 -5.28 2.38 -10.80
C THR A 194 -5.50 0.92 -11.17
N ARG A 195 -4.77 0.39 -12.16
CA ARG A 195 -4.83 -1.03 -12.53
C ARG A 195 -4.40 -1.94 -11.39
N LEU A 196 -3.36 -1.58 -10.62
CA LEU A 196 -2.93 -2.34 -9.45
C LEU A 196 -3.97 -2.28 -8.33
N GLU A 197 -4.53 -1.11 -8.03
CA GLU A 197 -5.60 -0.97 -7.03
C GLU A 197 -6.80 -1.87 -7.35
N LEU A 198 -7.29 -1.79 -8.59
CA LEU A 198 -8.40 -2.60 -9.07
C LEU A 198 -8.04 -4.09 -9.15
N ALA A 199 -6.78 -4.44 -9.48
CA ALA A 199 -6.31 -5.83 -9.43
C ALA A 199 -6.31 -6.39 -8.01
N LYS A 200 -5.97 -5.60 -6.99
CA LYS A 200 -6.06 -6.04 -5.59
C LYS A 200 -7.51 -6.27 -5.15
N ALA A 201 -8.42 -5.38 -5.56
CA ALA A 201 -9.85 -5.55 -5.34
C ALA A 201 -10.39 -6.81 -6.06
N GLY A 202 -10.00 -7.01 -7.31
CA GLY A 202 -10.41 -8.15 -8.13
C GLY A 202 -10.02 -9.50 -7.56
N TYR A 203 -8.90 -9.60 -6.83
CA TYR A 203 -8.45 -10.85 -6.23
C TYR A 203 -9.46 -11.37 -5.21
N MET A 204 -10.08 -10.45 -4.46
CA MET A 204 -11.07 -10.77 -3.43
C MET A 204 -12.33 -11.39 -4.01
N VAL A 205 -12.68 -11.03 -5.25
CA VAL A 205 -13.87 -11.50 -5.97
C VAL A 205 -13.55 -12.40 -7.16
N SER A 206 -12.31 -12.87 -7.26
CA SER A 206 -11.91 -13.82 -8.29
C SER A 206 -12.51 -15.19 -8.01
N ALA A 207 -13.07 -15.82 -9.05
CA ALA A 207 -13.58 -17.18 -9.04
C ALA A 207 -12.45 -18.23 -9.12
N ASP A 208 -11.30 -17.85 -9.69
CA ASP A 208 -10.12 -18.69 -9.90
C ASP A 208 -8.78 -18.00 -9.45
N PRO A 209 -8.62 -17.58 -8.18
CA PRO A 209 -7.40 -16.93 -7.66
C PRO A 209 -6.07 -17.65 -7.91
N SER A 210 -6.09 -18.97 -8.15
CA SER A 210 -4.88 -19.72 -8.55
C SER A 210 -4.29 -19.22 -9.87
N ASN A 211 -5.14 -18.68 -10.74
CA ASN A 211 -4.77 -18.17 -12.05
C ASN A 211 -4.33 -16.71 -12.01
N TYR A 212 -4.44 -16.02 -10.87
CA TYR A 212 -4.34 -14.56 -10.78
C TYR A 212 -2.99 -13.96 -11.23
N ARG A 213 -1.93 -14.80 -11.29
CA ARG A 213 -0.63 -14.43 -11.85
C ARG A 213 -0.69 -14.12 -13.36
N GLN A 214 -1.76 -14.54 -14.05
CA GLN A 214 -2.03 -14.19 -15.45
C GLN A 214 -2.24 -12.68 -15.67
N LEU A 215 -2.49 -11.90 -14.62
CA LEU A 215 -2.59 -10.44 -14.73
C LEU A 215 -1.23 -9.73 -14.83
N TYR A 216 -0.11 -10.42 -14.56
CA TYR A 216 1.21 -9.79 -14.56
C TYR A 216 1.60 -9.13 -15.88
N PRO A 217 1.35 -9.72 -17.06
CA PRO A 217 1.65 -9.09 -18.34
C PRO A 217 0.86 -7.80 -18.59
N LEU A 218 -0.20 -7.53 -17.82
CA LEU A 218 -0.90 -6.25 -17.90
C LEU A 218 -0.07 -5.12 -17.31
N PHE A 219 1.00 -5.39 -16.57
CA PHE A 219 1.86 -4.36 -16.01
C PHE A 219 3.17 -4.32 -16.79
N THR A 220 3.44 -3.17 -17.40
CA THR A 220 4.70 -2.91 -18.10
C THR A 220 5.81 -2.63 -17.09
N ASN A 221 5.46 -1.99 -15.97
CA ASN A 221 6.42 -1.71 -14.90
C ASN A 221 6.42 -2.83 -13.86
N GLN A 222 7.60 -3.43 -13.67
CA GLN A 222 7.88 -4.50 -12.70
C GLN A 222 7.43 -4.15 -11.27
N TYR A 223 7.37 -2.85 -10.92
CA TYR A 223 6.84 -2.34 -9.66
C TYR A 223 5.40 -2.79 -9.39
N TYR A 224 4.51 -2.64 -10.37
CA TYR A 224 3.10 -3.00 -10.19
C TYR A 224 2.91 -4.52 -10.21
N THR A 225 3.73 -5.24 -10.99
CA THR A 225 3.80 -6.70 -10.97
C THR A 225 4.19 -7.22 -9.59
N ASN A 226 5.24 -6.66 -8.98
CA ASN A 226 5.71 -7.03 -7.65
C ASN A 226 4.68 -6.67 -6.56
N GLY A 227 4.06 -5.49 -6.66
CA GLY A 227 3.01 -5.06 -5.72
C GLY A 227 1.76 -5.95 -5.77
N LEU A 228 1.47 -6.55 -6.92
CA LEU A 228 0.40 -7.54 -7.05
C LEU A 228 0.85 -8.92 -6.56
N ASP A 229 2.05 -9.37 -6.89
CA ASP A 229 2.63 -10.63 -6.39
C ASP A 229 2.67 -10.69 -4.87
N GLU A 230 3.14 -9.61 -4.23
CA GLU A 230 3.17 -9.50 -2.78
C GLU A 230 1.77 -9.64 -2.19
N TYR A 231 0.79 -8.94 -2.75
CA TYR A 231 -0.59 -8.99 -2.30
C TYR A 231 -1.18 -10.41 -2.44
N VAL A 232 -1.03 -11.03 -3.61
CA VAL A 232 -1.49 -12.41 -3.87
C VAL A 232 -0.86 -13.39 -2.88
N ARG A 233 0.46 -13.27 -2.64
CA ARG A 233 1.19 -14.11 -1.69
C ARG A 233 0.69 -13.93 -0.25
N LEU A 234 0.41 -12.69 0.16
CA LEU A 234 -0.12 -12.40 1.50
C LEU A 234 -1.52 -13.00 1.69
N GLN A 235 -2.38 -12.87 0.70
CA GLN A 235 -3.73 -13.43 0.74
C GLN A 235 -3.72 -14.97 0.63
N ALA A 236 -2.84 -15.56 -0.17
CA ALA A 236 -2.69 -17.01 -0.32
C ALA A 236 -2.15 -17.69 0.95
N ASN A 237 -1.27 -17.01 1.69
CA ASN A 237 -0.67 -17.56 2.92
C ASN A 237 -1.53 -17.36 4.17
N GLY A 238 -2.69 -16.70 4.06
CA GLY A 238 -3.59 -16.44 5.18
C GLY A 238 -2.91 -15.72 6.35
N ASN A 239 -1.79 -15.04 6.15
CA ASN A 239 -1.16 -14.29 7.23
C ASN A 239 -2.10 -13.16 7.63
N VAL A 240 -2.79 -13.35 8.76
CA VAL A 240 -3.16 -12.24 9.62
C VAL A 240 -1.87 -11.43 9.77
N VAL A 241 -1.90 -10.20 9.28
CA VAL A 241 -0.90 -9.19 9.61
C VAL A 241 -0.88 -9.13 11.14
N THR A 242 0.06 -9.83 11.76
CA THR A 242 0.50 -9.42 13.08
C THR A 242 1.08 -8.03 12.87
N PRO A 243 0.58 -7.01 13.59
CA PRO A 243 1.04 -5.63 13.45
C PRO A 243 2.57 -5.63 13.44
N VAL A 244 3.16 -5.13 12.35
CA VAL A 244 4.61 -4.90 12.32
C VAL A 244 4.86 -3.74 13.24
N THR A 245 5.06 -4.03 14.53
CA THR A 245 5.50 -3.02 15.50
C THR A 245 6.79 -2.39 14.96
N PRO A 246 6.87 -1.06 14.81
CA PRO A 246 8.10 -0.39 14.42
C PRO A 246 9.22 -0.84 15.36
N VAL A 247 10.29 -1.37 14.77
CA VAL A 247 11.39 -1.97 15.51
C VAL A 247 12.19 -0.84 16.16
N TYR A 248 11.92 -0.57 17.43
CA TYR A 248 12.78 0.26 18.28
C TYR A 248 14.14 -0.44 18.45
N GLY A 249 15.21 0.15 17.89
CA GLY A 249 16.57 -0.42 17.95
C GLY A 249 17.40 -0.29 16.67
N ARG A 250 16.89 0.34 15.60
CA ARG A 250 17.68 0.62 14.40
C ARG A 250 18.63 1.79 14.63
N ALA A 251 19.83 1.71 14.06
CA ALA A 251 20.75 2.85 14.03
C ALA A 251 20.14 3.96 13.18
N LEU A 252 20.02 5.15 13.76
CA LEU A 252 19.61 6.34 13.02
C LEU A 252 20.63 6.57 11.88
N LEU A 253 20.13 6.85 10.68
CA LEU A 253 21.00 7.17 9.56
C LEU A 253 21.88 8.37 9.94
N SER A 254 23.21 8.19 9.89
CA SER A 254 24.14 9.27 10.26
C SER A 254 23.92 10.50 9.37
N ALA A 255 24.13 11.70 9.91
CA ALA A 255 23.99 12.95 9.16
C ALA A 255 24.82 12.96 7.87
N SER A 256 26.03 12.38 7.90
CA SER A 256 26.89 12.25 6.71
C SER A 256 26.32 11.33 5.62
N ALA A 257 25.61 10.26 6.00
CA ALA A 257 24.98 9.34 5.06
C ALA A 257 23.68 9.94 4.51
N TYR A 258 22.93 10.65 5.35
CA TYR A 258 21.73 11.37 4.92
C TYR A 258 22.04 12.51 3.96
N ASN A 259 23.10 13.29 4.21
CA ASN A 259 23.52 14.36 3.30
C ASN A 259 23.97 13.83 1.94
N ARG A 260 24.63 12.67 1.89
CA ARG A 260 24.96 11.98 0.63
C ARG A 260 23.69 11.56 -0.12
N LEU A 261 22.72 10.98 0.59
CA LEU A 261 21.43 10.62 0.00
C LEU A 261 20.72 11.84 -0.61
N LEU A 262 20.71 12.98 0.08
CA LEU A 262 20.14 14.23 -0.44
C LEU A 262 20.91 14.77 -1.65
N GLN A 263 22.24 14.67 -1.66
CA GLN A 263 23.05 15.06 -2.81
C GLN A 263 22.73 14.22 -4.04
N ASP A 264 22.68 12.88 -3.89
CA ASP A 264 22.32 11.96 -4.97
C ASP A 264 20.91 12.24 -5.50
N LEU A 265 19.98 12.52 -4.59
CA LEU A 265 18.60 12.86 -4.91
C LEU A 265 18.49 14.19 -5.68
N ASN A 266 19.24 15.20 -5.28
CA ASN A 266 19.24 16.52 -5.91
C ASN A 266 20.01 16.54 -7.24
N ALA A 267 21.03 15.70 -7.40
CA ALA A 267 21.75 15.52 -8.65
C ALA A 267 20.90 14.81 -9.73
N ASN A 268 19.86 14.09 -9.32
CA ASN A 268 19.00 13.36 -10.25
C ASN A 268 17.85 14.25 -10.77
N ASN A 269 17.85 14.54 -12.07
CA ASN A 269 16.82 15.38 -12.69
C ASN A 269 15.51 14.63 -13.01
N TYR A 270 15.51 13.29 -12.95
CA TYR A 270 14.37 12.47 -13.35
C TYR A 270 13.59 11.98 -12.13
N GLN A 271 12.26 12.09 -12.19
CA GLN A 271 11.37 11.68 -11.09
C GLN A 271 11.47 10.18 -10.78
N SER A 272 11.62 9.32 -11.80
CA SER A 272 11.84 7.88 -11.63
C SER A 272 13.14 7.59 -10.88
N GLY A 273 14.22 8.29 -11.21
CA GLY A 273 15.50 8.15 -10.53
C GLY A 273 15.44 8.62 -9.07
N LYS A 274 14.76 9.73 -8.80
CA LYS A 274 14.52 10.20 -7.41
C LYS A 274 13.72 9.19 -6.60
N TYR A 275 12.69 8.61 -7.20
CA TYR A 275 11.89 7.55 -6.60
C TYR A 275 12.75 6.33 -6.24
N ASP A 276 13.58 5.84 -7.16
CA ASP A 276 14.43 4.68 -6.92
C ASP A 276 15.45 4.91 -5.80
N ILE A 277 16.05 6.10 -5.74
CA ILE A 277 16.97 6.50 -4.66
C ILE A 277 16.25 6.43 -3.30
N ILE A 278 15.07 7.03 -3.18
CA ILE A 278 14.30 7.07 -1.93
C ILE A 278 13.79 5.67 -1.56
N ARG A 279 13.28 4.91 -2.55
CA ARG A 279 12.82 3.53 -2.36
C ARG A 279 13.94 2.65 -1.84
N ASN A 280 15.14 2.74 -2.43
CA ASN A 280 16.28 1.96 -2.00
C ASN A 280 16.73 2.34 -0.58
N ALA A 281 16.68 3.63 -0.25
CA ALA A 281 16.94 4.10 1.10
C ALA A 281 15.94 3.54 2.13
N PHE A 282 14.63 3.59 1.85
CA PHE A 282 13.59 3.04 2.73
C PHE A 282 13.50 1.51 2.72
N SER A 283 14.01 0.84 1.68
CA SER A 283 14.11 -0.62 1.64
C SER A 283 15.23 -1.16 2.52
N ASN A 284 16.21 -0.32 2.87
CA ASN A 284 17.33 -0.74 3.70
C ASN A 284 16.91 -0.85 5.16
N SER A 285 16.67 -2.08 5.61
CA SER A 285 16.28 -2.38 6.99
C SER A 285 17.34 -2.03 8.04
N SER A 286 18.58 -1.74 7.63
CA SER A 286 19.70 -1.43 8.53
C SER A 286 19.65 -0.01 9.10
N TYR A 287 18.87 0.88 8.48
CA TYR A 287 18.80 2.29 8.88
C TYR A 287 17.38 2.68 9.27
N ALA A 288 17.29 3.66 10.18
CA ALA A 288 16.06 4.37 10.48
C ALA A 288 16.17 5.85 10.12
N PHE A 289 15.02 6.43 9.82
CA PHE A 289 14.86 7.83 9.46
C PHE A 289 13.95 8.51 10.47
N THR A 290 14.19 9.78 10.78
CA THR A 290 13.19 10.59 11.48
C THR A 290 12.03 10.90 10.54
N THR A 291 10.85 11.15 11.08
CA THR A 291 9.68 11.55 10.30
C THR A 291 9.97 12.81 9.47
N GLU A 292 10.79 13.73 9.99
CA GLU A 292 11.22 14.91 9.26
C GLU A 292 12.17 14.57 8.09
N GLN A 293 13.12 13.63 8.28
CA GLN A 293 13.96 13.15 7.19
C GLN A 293 13.13 12.46 6.10
N ILE A 294 12.11 11.69 6.50
CA ILE A 294 11.17 11.06 5.57
C ILE A 294 10.38 12.14 4.82
N ARG A 295 9.84 13.14 5.53
CA ARG A 295 9.14 14.29 4.92
C ARG A 295 10.00 14.97 3.85
N GLN A 296 11.26 15.27 4.15
CA GLN A 296 12.17 15.93 3.22
C GLN A 296 12.41 15.10 1.96
N LEU A 297 12.64 13.78 2.11
CA LEU A 297 12.80 12.88 0.97
C LEU A 297 11.51 12.79 0.14
N LEU A 298 10.36 12.63 0.80
CA LEU A 298 9.05 12.59 0.15
C LEU A 298 8.69 13.91 -0.55
N GLY A 299 9.24 15.04 -0.11
CA GLY A 299 9.06 16.35 -0.74
C GLY A 299 9.63 16.41 -2.16
N ALA A 300 10.65 15.60 -2.47
CA ALA A 300 11.30 15.57 -3.78
C ALA A 300 10.51 14.82 -4.86
N ILE A 301 9.45 14.10 -4.48
CA ILE A 301 8.59 13.32 -5.36
C ILE A 301 7.38 14.15 -5.76
N ASN A 302 7.09 14.27 -7.05
CA ASN A 302 5.94 15.03 -7.53
C ASN A 302 4.64 14.24 -7.49
N SER A 303 4.72 12.94 -7.80
CA SER A 303 3.59 12.02 -7.86
C SER A 303 3.07 11.69 -6.46
N GLU A 304 1.82 12.05 -6.18
CA GLU A 304 1.22 11.80 -4.87
C GLU A 304 1.06 10.31 -4.55
N SER A 305 0.80 9.48 -5.57
CA SER A 305 0.73 8.02 -5.41
C SER A 305 2.09 7.41 -5.06
N ASP A 306 3.16 7.91 -5.68
CA ASP A 306 4.52 7.42 -5.40
C ASP A 306 4.97 7.86 -4.01
N ARG A 307 4.64 9.11 -3.65
CA ARG A 307 4.85 9.65 -2.31
C ARG A 307 4.10 8.84 -1.26
N LEU A 308 2.85 8.44 -1.52
CA LEU A 308 2.04 7.66 -0.60
C LEU A 308 2.64 6.26 -0.40
N TYR A 309 3.08 5.61 -1.47
CA TYR A 309 3.75 4.32 -1.37
C TYR A 309 5.04 4.42 -0.56
N LEU A 310 5.90 5.38 -0.88
CA LEU A 310 7.14 5.61 -0.15
C LEU A 310 6.88 5.98 1.32
N ALA A 311 5.80 6.71 1.63
CA ALA A 311 5.37 6.97 3.00
C ALA A 311 4.89 5.71 3.72
N LYS A 312 4.14 4.81 3.07
CA LYS A 312 3.77 3.53 3.68
C LYS A 312 5.02 2.68 3.93
N GLN A 313 5.94 2.65 2.97
CA GLN A 313 7.21 1.92 3.09
C GLN A 313 8.12 2.48 4.18
N ALA A 314 8.22 3.81 4.30
CA ALA A 314 9.10 4.45 5.27
C ALA A 314 8.59 4.31 6.72
N TYR A 315 7.31 4.01 6.92
CA TYR A 315 6.72 3.87 8.26
C TYR A 315 7.43 2.79 9.09
N VAL A 316 7.79 1.66 8.46
CA VAL A 316 8.51 0.58 9.16
C VAL A 316 9.98 0.92 9.46
N THR A 317 10.52 1.96 8.84
CA THR A 317 11.87 2.51 9.08
C THR A 317 11.86 3.79 9.91
N ALA A 318 10.69 4.26 10.34
CA ALA A 318 10.59 5.49 11.13
C ALA A 318 11.17 5.27 12.54
N SER A 319 12.08 6.13 12.95
CA SER A 319 12.67 6.16 14.29
C SER A 319 11.73 6.76 15.34
N ASP A 320 10.81 7.63 14.91
CA ASP A 320 9.80 8.31 15.73
C ASP A 320 8.37 8.12 15.18
N PRO A 321 7.82 6.89 15.14
CA PRO A 321 6.52 6.59 14.55
C PRO A 321 5.35 7.39 15.14
N ALA A 322 5.48 7.88 16.38
CA ALA A 322 4.49 8.75 17.01
C ALA A 322 4.30 10.09 16.27
N ASN A 323 5.35 10.58 15.59
CA ASN A 323 5.30 11.83 14.83
C ASN A 323 4.83 11.62 13.38
N TYR A 324 4.60 10.37 12.94
CA TYR A 324 4.36 10.04 11.54
C TYR A 324 3.10 10.68 10.95
N ALA A 325 2.10 10.94 11.80
CA ALA A 325 0.89 11.65 11.42
C ALA A 325 1.15 13.07 10.90
N THR A 326 2.31 13.65 11.20
CA THR A 326 2.70 14.96 10.66
C THR A 326 2.93 14.94 9.15
N LEU A 327 3.08 13.77 8.52
CA LEU A 327 3.15 13.64 7.05
C LEU A 327 1.79 13.82 6.37
N TYR A 328 0.69 13.86 7.10
CA TYR A 328 -0.67 13.96 6.53
C TYR A 328 -0.91 15.24 5.73
N THR A 329 -0.20 16.31 6.04
CA THR A 329 -0.24 17.56 5.28
C THR A 329 0.35 17.44 3.87
N MET A 330 1.12 16.38 3.59
CA MET A 330 1.69 16.10 2.27
C MET A 330 0.71 15.41 1.31
N PHE A 331 -0.48 15.05 1.80
CA PHE A 331 -1.45 14.23 1.06
C PHE A 331 -2.82 14.88 0.98
N SER A 332 -3.49 14.63 -0.14
CA SER A 332 -4.92 14.87 -0.34
C SER A 332 -5.75 14.09 0.69
N PRO A 333 -7.02 14.47 0.92
CA PRO A 333 -7.87 13.84 1.93
C PRO A 333 -8.01 12.31 1.77
N SER A 334 -8.10 11.80 0.54
CA SER A 334 -8.21 10.37 0.25
C SER A 334 -6.93 9.60 0.59
N ASN A 335 -5.78 10.09 0.12
CA ASN A 335 -4.48 9.45 0.38
C ASN A 335 -4.06 9.58 1.85
N ARG A 336 -4.47 10.65 2.52
CA ARG A 336 -4.31 10.81 3.97
C ARG A 336 -5.09 9.75 4.74
N ALA A 337 -6.35 9.53 4.39
CA ALA A 337 -7.17 8.49 5.01
C ALA A 337 -6.57 7.10 4.78
N ASP A 338 -6.05 6.84 3.58
CA ASP A 338 -5.36 5.59 3.24
C ASP A 338 -4.06 5.40 4.04
N LEU A 339 -3.22 6.44 4.15
CA LEU A 339 -2.02 6.40 4.99
C LEU A 339 -2.36 6.17 6.47
N ASN A 340 -3.41 6.82 6.98
CA ASN A 340 -3.86 6.63 8.36
C ASN A 340 -4.36 5.20 8.61
N ALA A 341 -5.14 4.64 7.68
CA ALA A 341 -5.56 3.23 7.75
C ALA A 341 -4.36 2.27 7.72
N TYR A 342 -3.34 2.58 6.92
CA TYR A 342 -2.10 1.82 6.89
C TYR A 342 -1.34 1.87 8.24
N ILE A 343 -1.19 3.06 8.83
CA ILE A 343 -0.53 3.22 10.14
C ILE A 343 -1.26 2.44 11.24
N ILE A 344 -2.59 2.55 11.29
CA ILE A 344 -3.43 1.81 12.26
C ILE A 344 -3.25 0.30 12.08
N SER A 345 -3.33 -0.19 10.84
CA SER A 345 -3.17 -1.62 10.55
C SER A 345 -1.77 -2.16 10.84
N ASN A 346 -0.75 -1.29 10.91
CA ASN A 346 0.61 -1.63 11.31
C ASN A 346 0.91 -1.26 12.78
N GLY A 347 -0.12 -1.21 13.63
CA GLY A 347 0.05 -1.08 15.09
C GLY A 347 0.42 0.32 15.58
N GLY A 348 0.33 1.33 14.72
CA GLY A 348 0.48 2.73 15.09
C GLY A 348 -0.81 3.31 15.69
N VAL A 349 -0.67 4.44 16.38
CA VAL A 349 -1.81 5.24 16.82
C VAL A 349 -2.25 6.09 15.63
N GLY A 350 -3.39 5.76 15.03
CA GLY A 350 -3.98 6.57 13.97
C GLY A 350 -4.48 7.91 14.50
N ALA A 351 -4.46 8.94 13.67
CA ALA A 351 -5.13 10.19 14.01
C ALA A 351 -6.62 10.12 13.64
N ASN A 352 -7.45 10.88 14.35
CA ASN A 352 -8.83 11.09 13.98
C ASN A 352 -8.90 11.94 12.70
N VAL A 353 -9.00 11.27 11.54
CA VAL A 353 -9.02 11.91 10.21
C VAL A 353 -10.23 12.86 10.05
N ASN A 354 -11.31 12.61 10.79
CA ASN A 354 -12.50 13.46 10.80
C ASN A 354 -12.32 14.72 11.66
N ALA A 355 -11.52 14.68 12.74
CA ALA A 355 -11.17 15.87 13.51
C ALA A 355 -10.27 16.84 12.72
N TYR A 356 -9.46 16.33 11.78
CA TYR A 356 -8.67 17.15 10.85
C TYR A 356 -9.52 17.79 9.72
N ASN A 357 -10.68 17.21 9.41
CA ASN A 357 -11.63 17.75 8.42
C ASN A 357 -12.70 18.68 9.05
N SER A 358 -12.90 18.63 10.37
CA SER A 358 -14.12 19.16 11.00
C SER A 358 -13.96 20.44 11.84
N TYR A 359 -12.78 21.07 11.86
CA TYR A 359 -12.62 22.42 12.41
C TYR A 359 -11.96 23.32 11.36
N ASN A 360 -12.76 24.11 10.64
CA ASN A 360 -12.31 25.25 9.81
C ASN A 360 -11.11 25.01 8.90
N SER A 361 -11.05 23.87 8.20
CA SER A 361 -9.86 23.41 7.46
C SER A 361 -9.62 24.21 6.17
N ARG A 362 -9.19 25.47 6.32
CA ARG A 362 -8.27 26.10 5.39
C ARG A 362 -6.96 25.29 5.47
N VAL A 363 -6.89 24.15 4.77
CA VAL A 363 -5.69 23.31 4.71
C VAL A 363 -4.93 23.71 3.46
N PRO A 364 -3.65 24.10 3.59
CA PRO A 364 -2.90 24.59 2.46
C PRO A 364 -2.76 23.46 1.43
N MET A 365 -2.83 23.83 0.16
CA MET A 365 -2.68 22.88 -0.93
C MET A 365 -1.28 22.24 -0.88
N SER A 366 -1.22 20.99 -1.32
CA SER A 366 0.05 20.26 -1.40
C SER A 366 1.01 20.99 -2.33
N ASP A 367 2.32 20.83 -2.10
CA ASP A 367 3.35 21.42 -2.97
C ASP A 367 3.23 20.94 -4.43
N ALA A 368 2.73 19.72 -4.66
CA ALA A 368 2.49 19.22 -6.02
C ALA A 368 1.37 19.99 -6.73
N SER A 369 0.20 20.11 -6.08
CA SER A 369 -0.92 20.89 -6.59
C SER A 369 -0.54 22.35 -6.78
N PHE A 370 0.23 22.90 -5.84
CA PHE A 370 0.80 24.24 -5.93
C PHE A 370 1.73 24.37 -7.15
N ASN A 371 2.67 23.44 -7.34
CA ASN A 371 3.63 23.47 -8.45
C ASN A 371 2.94 23.39 -9.81
N ASP A 372 1.84 22.65 -9.92
CA ASP A 372 1.03 22.61 -11.15
C ASP A 372 0.38 23.97 -11.45
N LEU A 373 -0.21 24.62 -10.45
CA LEU A 373 -0.80 25.95 -10.58
C LEU A 373 0.27 27.02 -10.83
N TYR A 374 1.41 26.93 -10.15
CA TYR A 374 2.55 27.83 -10.31
C TYR A 374 3.14 27.72 -11.72
N ARG A 375 3.34 26.49 -12.24
CA ARG A 375 3.82 26.27 -13.61
C ARG A 375 2.83 26.80 -14.64
N ARG A 376 1.53 26.59 -14.43
CA ARG A 376 0.47 27.12 -15.30
C ARG A 376 0.56 28.65 -15.40
N ALA A 377 0.61 29.34 -14.27
CA ALA A 377 0.75 30.79 -14.22
C ALA A 377 2.10 31.26 -14.81
N SER A 378 3.20 30.58 -14.47
CA SER A 378 4.56 30.96 -14.90
C SER A 378 4.77 30.84 -16.42
N ASN A 379 4.05 29.94 -17.09
CA ASN A 379 4.18 29.71 -18.53
C ASN A 379 3.56 30.82 -19.40
N HIS A 380 2.80 31.75 -18.82
CA HIS A 380 2.30 32.91 -19.54
C HIS A 380 3.43 33.88 -19.89
N ILE A 381 3.53 34.22 -21.19
CA ILE A 381 4.52 35.16 -21.73
C ILE A 381 4.12 36.60 -21.44
N LEU A 382 2.83 36.93 -21.64
CA LEU A 382 2.33 38.30 -21.44
C LEU A 382 2.08 38.59 -19.95
N PRO A 383 2.52 39.75 -19.44
CA PRO A 383 2.31 40.11 -18.03
C PRO A 383 0.84 40.13 -17.60
N GLY A 384 -0.07 40.56 -18.49
CA GLY A 384 -1.50 40.60 -18.20
C GLY A 384 -2.12 39.21 -18.03
N ASP A 385 -1.74 38.24 -18.87
CA ASP A 385 -2.23 36.87 -18.76
C ASP A 385 -1.75 36.20 -17.47
N LYS A 386 -0.48 36.44 -17.12
CA LYS A 386 0.11 35.96 -15.87
C LYS A 386 -0.62 36.53 -14.65
N TYR A 387 -0.91 37.83 -14.65
CA TYR A 387 -1.69 38.47 -13.58
C TYR A 387 -3.09 37.86 -13.48
N ASN A 388 -3.80 37.70 -14.60
CA ASN A 388 -5.16 37.15 -14.61
C ASN A 388 -5.20 35.71 -14.10
N ASP A 389 -4.23 34.88 -14.46
CA ASP A 389 -4.19 33.50 -14.00
C ASP A 389 -3.87 33.41 -12.50
N VAL A 390 -2.88 34.18 -12.01
CA VAL A 390 -2.58 34.27 -10.56
C VAL A 390 -3.79 34.79 -9.78
N LYS A 391 -4.48 35.82 -10.30
CA LYS A 391 -5.72 36.34 -9.71
C LYS A 391 -6.80 35.26 -9.63
N SER A 392 -6.98 34.46 -10.68
CA SER A 392 -7.95 33.36 -10.69
C SER A 392 -7.62 32.29 -9.64
N ILE A 393 -6.33 31.93 -9.52
CA ILE A 393 -5.84 30.93 -8.56
C ILE A 393 -6.10 31.37 -7.11
N LEU A 394 -5.76 32.62 -6.79
CA LEU A 394 -5.90 33.20 -5.44
C LEU A 394 -7.36 33.56 -5.09
N SER A 395 -8.23 33.71 -6.09
CA SER A 395 -9.66 34.03 -5.85
C SER A 395 -10.52 32.78 -5.63
N ASP A 396 -10.10 31.61 -6.14
CA ASP A 396 -10.84 30.35 -6.01
C ASP A 396 -11.01 29.98 -4.52
N SER A 397 -12.27 29.81 -4.09
CA SER A 397 -12.62 29.47 -2.72
C SER A 397 -12.20 28.08 -2.27
N ARG A 398 -11.82 27.21 -3.22
CA ARG A 398 -11.33 25.86 -2.95
C ARG A 398 -9.82 25.83 -2.74
N ASN A 399 -9.11 26.89 -3.11
CA ASN A 399 -7.66 26.97 -2.99
C ASN A 399 -7.26 27.64 -1.67
N TYR A 400 -6.50 26.91 -0.87
CA TYR A 400 -5.86 27.42 0.33
C TYR A 400 -4.35 27.24 0.20
N PHE A 401 -3.57 28.15 0.78
CA PHE A 401 -2.12 28.21 0.57
C PHE A 401 -1.37 28.38 1.89
N THR A 402 -0.08 28.04 1.91
CA THR A 402 0.83 28.67 2.89
C THR A 402 1.19 30.07 2.43
N THR A 403 1.65 30.91 3.35
CA THR A 403 2.14 32.25 3.04
C THR A 403 3.30 32.19 2.06
N ALA A 404 4.17 31.18 2.19
CA ALA A 404 5.28 30.96 1.26
C ALA A 404 4.80 30.66 -0.17
N GLN A 405 3.78 29.80 -0.31
CA GLN A 405 3.18 29.47 -1.61
C GLN A 405 2.48 30.70 -2.23
N ALA A 406 1.70 31.44 -1.45
CA ALA A 406 1.07 32.68 -1.92
C ALA A 406 2.12 33.71 -2.37
N LYS A 407 3.21 33.86 -1.60
CA LYS A 407 4.34 34.74 -1.92
C LYS A 407 4.98 34.38 -3.26
N GLN A 408 5.19 33.09 -3.53
CA GLN A 408 5.74 32.62 -4.80
C GLN A 408 4.84 32.98 -5.99
N LEU A 409 3.52 32.81 -5.88
CA LEU A 409 2.58 33.21 -6.93
C LEU A 409 2.58 34.72 -7.19
N ILE A 410 2.60 35.53 -6.13
CA ILE A 410 2.64 37.00 -6.26
C ILE A 410 3.95 37.46 -6.88
N ALA A 411 5.07 36.79 -6.56
CA ALA A 411 6.39 37.10 -7.10
C ALA A 411 6.52 36.85 -8.62
N LEU A 412 5.64 36.04 -9.21
CA LEU A 412 5.56 35.88 -10.67
C LEU A 412 5.20 37.18 -11.40
N ILE A 413 4.58 38.13 -10.70
CA ILE A 413 4.16 39.41 -11.26
C ILE A 413 5.29 40.42 -11.05
N GLY A 414 5.92 40.85 -12.16
CA GLY A 414 7.08 41.74 -12.14
C GLY A 414 8.39 41.11 -12.64
N SER A 415 8.42 39.78 -12.84
CA SER A 415 9.56 39.09 -13.48
C SER A 415 9.40 39.11 -15.02
N GLY A 416 9.76 40.22 -15.67
CA GLY A 416 9.70 40.33 -17.14
C GLY A 416 10.12 41.71 -17.67
N PHE A 417 10.49 41.78 -18.95
CA PHE A 417 10.98 43.00 -19.64
C PHE A 417 9.96 44.14 -19.69
N PHE A 418 8.67 43.81 -19.50
CA PHE A 418 7.56 44.74 -19.30
C PHE A 418 6.97 44.44 -17.91
N SER A 419 7.47 45.10 -16.87
CA SER A 419 7.08 44.80 -15.48
C SER A 419 5.66 45.30 -15.18
N ALA A 420 4.78 44.40 -14.71
CA ALA A 420 3.52 44.77 -14.07
C ALA A 420 3.75 45.62 -12.81
N SER A 421 2.77 46.44 -12.45
CA SER A 421 2.93 47.45 -11.41
C SER A 421 2.97 46.81 -10.01
N GLU A 422 3.68 47.43 -9.05
CA GLU A 422 3.58 46.99 -7.64
C GLU A 422 2.13 47.05 -7.12
N SER A 423 1.28 47.90 -7.71
CA SER A 423 -0.15 47.94 -7.42
C SER A 423 -0.84 46.60 -7.67
N ASP A 424 -0.49 45.91 -8.76
CA ASP A 424 -1.07 44.60 -9.10
C ASP A 424 -0.68 43.55 -8.05
N ARG A 425 0.58 43.56 -7.63
CA ARG A 425 1.06 42.68 -6.54
C ARG A 425 0.35 42.99 -5.23
N VAL A 426 0.10 44.26 -4.90
CA VAL A 426 -0.64 44.63 -3.68
C VAL A 426 -2.06 44.07 -3.70
N GLU A 427 -2.75 44.16 -4.85
CA GLU A 427 -4.10 43.59 -5.00
C GLU A 427 -4.11 42.07 -4.80
N LEU A 428 -3.17 41.36 -5.42
CA LEU A 428 -3.04 39.90 -5.27
C LEU A 428 -2.71 39.48 -3.84
N ALA A 429 -1.89 40.25 -3.11
CA ALA A 429 -1.62 40.00 -1.70
C ALA A 429 -2.88 40.14 -0.84
N LYS A 430 -3.69 41.18 -1.06
CA LYS A 430 -4.96 41.33 -0.33
C LYS A 430 -5.91 40.16 -0.57
N LEU A 431 -5.99 39.66 -1.82
CA LEU A 431 -6.78 38.47 -2.15
C LEU A 431 -6.25 37.22 -1.43
N ALA A 432 -4.93 37.01 -1.46
CA ALA A 432 -4.28 35.86 -0.86
C ALA A 432 -4.47 35.75 0.66
N TYR A 433 -4.60 36.88 1.38
CA TYR A 433 -4.75 36.89 2.85
C TYR A 433 -5.90 36.01 3.35
N SER A 434 -7.03 36.00 2.63
CA SER A 434 -8.20 35.19 3.00
C SER A 434 -8.04 33.69 2.70
N ARG A 435 -7.03 33.33 1.90
CA ARG A 435 -6.76 31.97 1.42
C ARG A 435 -5.52 31.34 2.04
N VAL A 436 -4.69 32.11 2.73
CA VAL A 436 -3.60 31.53 3.52
C VAL A 436 -4.10 30.90 4.81
N THR A 437 -3.35 29.89 5.23
CA THR A 437 -3.68 29.02 6.37
C THR A 437 -2.82 29.33 7.60
N ASP A 438 -1.69 30.00 7.37
CA ASP A 438 -0.70 30.46 8.35
C ASP A 438 -0.64 31.99 8.37
N THR A 439 -1.77 32.66 8.59
CA THR A 439 -1.93 34.13 8.52
C THR A 439 -0.96 34.90 9.42
N GLN A 440 -0.49 34.31 10.52
CA GLN A 440 0.55 34.88 11.37
C GLN A 440 1.87 35.13 10.63
N ASN A 441 2.17 34.36 9.59
CA ASN A 441 3.37 34.50 8.77
C ASN A 441 3.18 35.50 7.62
N PHE A 442 1.95 35.98 7.36
CA PHE A 442 1.61 36.73 6.15
C PHE A 442 2.40 38.04 5.98
N SER A 443 2.94 38.58 7.07
CA SER A 443 3.85 39.73 7.03
C SER A 443 5.09 39.50 6.15
N ASP A 444 5.50 38.25 5.91
CA ASP A 444 6.63 37.91 5.03
C ASP A 444 6.43 38.29 3.55
N ILE A 445 5.18 38.49 3.12
CA ILE A 445 4.86 38.95 1.76
C ILE A 445 5.28 40.42 1.54
N VAL A 446 5.39 41.22 2.61
CA VAL A 446 5.85 42.62 2.54
C VAL A 446 7.25 42.73 1.92
N ASN A 447 8.07 41.69 2.06
CA ASN A 447 9.41 41.62 1.47
C ASN A 447 9.41 41.52 -0.08
N LEU A 448 8.25 41.41 -0.73
CA LEU A 448 8.15 41.47 -2.19
C LEU A 448 8.12 42.90 -2.75
N TYR A 449 8.00 43.93 -1.90
CA TYR A 449 7.76 45.31 -2.33
C TYR A 449 8.93 46.23 -2.00
N ASP A 450 9.35 46.99 -2.99
CA ASP A 450 10.47 47.93 -2.93
C ASP A 450 9.99 49.30 -2.40
N ARG A 451 8.78 49.74 -2.80
CA ARG A 451 8.22 51.02 -2.35
C ARG A 451 7.68 50.94 -0.92
N GLN A 452 8.04 51.94 -0.12
CA GLN A 452 7.55 52.08 1.24
C GLN A 452 6.02 52.19 1.30
N SER A 453 5.39 52.90 0.35
CA SER A 453 3.94 53.03 0.28
C SER A 453 3.21 51.69 0.14
N SER A 454 3.73 50.78 -0.68
CA SER A 454 3.13 49.44 -0.87
C SER A 454 3.32 48.54 0.36
N ARG A 455 4.47 48.66 1.03
CA ARG A 455 4.71 47.99 2.31
C ARG A 455 3.75 48.47 3.40
N ASP A 456 3.56 49.79 3.50
CA ASP A 456 2.65 50.40 4.47
C ASP A 456 1.20 50.00 4.22
N GLU A 457 0.78 49.92 2.95
CA GLU A 457 -0.57 49.52 2.55
C GLU A 457 -0.89 48.07 2.96
N ILE A 458 0.02 47.12 2.73
CA ILE A 458 -0.18 45.72 3.13
C ILE A 458 -0.14 45.57 4.66
N ASN A 459 0.80 46.22 5.33
CA ASN A 459 0.85 46.21 6.79
C ASN A 459 -0.42 46.80 7.41
N GLY A 460 -0.95 47.88 6.83
CA GLY A 460 -2.24 48.46 7.22
C GLY A 460 -3.40 47.46 7.04
N TYR A 461 -3.45 46.78 5.89
CA TYR A 461 -4.45 45.75 5.62
C TYR A 461 -4.38 44.57 6.61
N ILE A 462 -3.19 44.04 6.88
CA ILE A 462 -2.99 42.95 7.85
C ILE A 462 -3.49 43.37 9.24
N ARG A 463 -3.14 44.58 9.69
CA ARG A 463 -3.59 45.12 10.99
C ARG A 463 -5.11 45.27 11.05
N MET A 464 -5.76 45.70 9.97
CA MET A 464 -7.22 45.77 9.91
C MET A 464 -7.86 44.39 10.05
N GLN A 465 -7.33 43.39 9.34
CA GLN A 465 -7.88 42.03 9.35
C GLN A 465 -7.57 41.25 10.65
N ALA A 466 -6.59 41.68 11.43
CA ALA A 466 -6.25 41.07 12.72
C ALA A 466 -7.09 41.61 13.91
N ASN A 467 -7.79 42.73 13.71
CA ASN A 467 -8.63 43.38 14.73
C ASN A 467 -10.13 43.03 14.59
N TYR A 468 -10.48 42.10 13.69
CA TYR A 468 -11.79 41.45 13.55
C TYR A 468 -11.62 39.96 13.78
#